data_AF-A0A2G5TL24-F1
#
_entry.id   AF-A0A2G5TL24-F1
#
_cell.length_a   1.000
_cell.length_b   1.000
_cell.length_c   1.000
_cell.angle_alpha   90.00
_cell.angle_beta   90.00
_cell.angle_gamma   90.00
#
_symmetry.space_group_name_H-M   'P 1'
#
loop_
_entity.id
_entity.type
_entity.pdbx_description
1 polymer ?
#
loop_
_entity_poly.entity_id
_entity_poly.type
_entity_poly.pdbx_seq_one_letter_code
_entity_poly.pdbx_strand_id
1 'polypeptide(L)'
;MEIALPDLNTCEICDQPAHGQHFGALTCRACAAFFRRCHFSKGSGPRCQYLKSDCKPDQRGRWNCKKCRLDRCISRGMKTNNIQYDRDLFRSSETYLKKRLLPSILSERIPATVESALGSPHYICFTKKYTEDDKPITYVDITAFSAKMYDLMLNGQTDHLRLKRLSDLEQLARGLEDYRSLQQRTALTESAFITKEIAVCAWEQNILAVANWLNYSDTIRSLPIELKMDLLQTTWMIWTTLERMAMTAEMRVNRHCGKNQFVVSHENLIDYSRTKADMSWWSRYHFDELQYLFDLKELFFDELVWEIIEIQPDPVELTYLLCSLSFGLAGSRLCEQLQSFLEEFQEALANDLHNYFIKKNKTLYSHRIRQLMKIYDKFVKLRNLRSEKYSVCSILGVYKLNISNPEYFRVAA
;
A
#
# COMPACT_ATOMS: atom_id res chain seq x y z
N MET A 1 -54.73 61.60 7.54
CA MET A 1 -53.54 60.72 7.53
C MET A 1 -54.05 59.29 7.63
N GLU A 2 -54.28 58.65 6.49
CA GLU A 2 -54.54 57.21 6.47
C GLU A 2 -53.22 56.49 6.71
N ILE A 3 -53.12 55.83 7.86
CA ILE A 3 -52.01 54.96 8.22
C ILE A 3 -52.23 53.67 7.42
N ALA A 4 -51.44 53.47 6.37
CA ALA A 4 -51.43 52.22 5.62
C ALA A 4 -50.96 51.07 6.54
N LEU A 5 -51.87 50.15 6.88
CA LEU A 5 -51.57 48.92 7.60
C LEU A 5 -50.70 48.01 6.69
N PRO A 6 -49.54 47.48 7.15
CA PRO A 6 -48.68 46.63 6.34
C PRO A 6 -49.37 45.30 6.03
N ASP A 7 -49.32 44.85 4.76
CA ASP A 7 -49.89 43.58 4.29
C ASP A 7 -49.44 42.39 5.17
N LEU A 8 -50.35 41.92 6.04
CA LEU A 8 -50.10 40.91 7.08
C LEU A 8 -49.74 39.49 6.58
N ASN A 9 -49.53 39.29 5.27
CA ASN A 9 -49.40 37.98 4.65
C ASN A 9 -48.10 37.76 3.86
N THR A 10 -47.05 38.56 4.09
CA THR A 10 -45.75 38.38 3.40
C THR A 10 -44.63 37.89 4.34
N CYS A 11 -43.76 37.02 3.84
CA CYS A 11 -42.66 36.43 4.59
C CYS A 11 -41.52 37.44 4.72
N GLU A 12 -41.17 37.84 5.95
CA GLU A 12 -40.16 38.87 6.21
C GLU A 12 -38.73 38.51 5.74
N ILE A 13 -38.50 37.24 5.40
CA ILE A 13 -37.20 36.72 4.97
C ILE A 13 -37.07 36.69 3.45
N CYS A 14 -38.12 36.34 2.71
CA CYS A 14 -38.03 36.09 1.27
C CYS A 14 -39.14 36.73 0.45
N ASP A 15 -40.00 37.53 1.09
CA ASP A 15 -41.04 38.35 0.48
C ASP A 15 -42.10 37.53 -0.31
N GLN A 16 -42.13 36.21 -0.10
CA GLN A 16 -43.17 35.29 -0.59
C GLN A 16 -44.35 35.24 0.38
N PRO A 17 -45.52 34.69 -0.01
CA PRO A 17 -46.65 34.53 0.90
C PRO A 17 -46.23 33.85 2.21
N ALA A 18 -46.49 34.53 3.32
CA ALA A 18 -46.28 33.98 4.65
C ALA A 18 -47.29 32.87 4.92
N HIS A 19 -46.86 31.91 5.73
CA HIS A 19 -47.73 30.86 6.22
C HIS A 19 -48.21 31.16 7.65
N GLY A 20 -47.37 31.83 8.45
CA GLY A 20 -47.68 32.20 9.81
C GLY A 20 -46.41 32.51 10.60
N GLN A 21 -46.57 32.70 11.90
CA GLN A 21 -45.46 33.01 12.79
C GLN A 21 -44.64 31.76 13.11
N HIS A 22 -43.35 31.78 12.78
CA HIS A 22 -42.43 30.67 13.03
C HIS A 22 -41.16 31.20 13.69
N PHE A 23 -40.80 30.61 14.84
CA PHE A 23 -39.60 30.94 15.61
C PHE A 23 -39.46 32.42 16.03
N GLY A 24 -40.54 33.21 15.96
CA GLY A 24 -40.55 34.63 16.35
C GLY A 24 -40.81 35.63 15.22
N ALA A 25 -40.82 35.19 13.94
CA ALA A 25 -41.05 36.06 12.79
C ALA A 25 -42.17 35.52 11.88
N LEU A 26 -42.85 36.40 11.12
CA LEU A 26 -43.83 36.00 10.12
C LEU A 26 -43.10 35.45 8.89
N THR A 27 -43.21 34.13 8.63
CA THR A 27 -42.43 33.48 7.57
C THR A 27 -43.23 32.46 6.76
N CYS A 28 -42.71 32.12 5.58
CA CYS A 28 -43.18 30.97 4.82
C CYS A 28 -42.59 29.67 5.41
N ARG A 29 -43.24 28.53 5.12
CA ARG A 29 -42.79 27.20 5.59
C ARG A 29 -41.33 26.88 5.20
N ALA A 30 -40.89 27.35 4.03
CA ALA A 30 -39.54 27.11 3.55
C ALA A 30 -38.46 27.85 4.37
N CYS A 31 -38.72 29.10 4.77
CA CYS A 31 -37.81 29.86 5.64
C CYS A 31 -37.79 29.31 7.07
N ALA A 32 -38.94 28.88 7.59
CA ALA A 32 -39.02 28.18 8.87
C ALA A 32 -38.20 26.87 8.86
N ALA A 33 -38.36 26.03 7.84
CA ALA A 33 -37.61 24.78 7.71
C ALA A 33 -36.11 25.02 7.47
N PHE A 34 -35.74 26.08 6.76
CA PHE A 34 -34.35 26.49 6.59
C PHE A 34 -33.71 26.84 7.93
N PHE A 35 -34.33 27.74 8.71
CA PHE A 35 -33.82 28.17 10.02
C PHE A 35 -33.62 26.99 10.98
N ARG A 36 -34.61 26.08 11.05
CA ARG A 36 -34.51 24.86 11.85
C ARG A 36 -33.33 23.96 11.44
N ARG A 37 -33.07 23.79 10.15
CA ARG A 37 -31.95 22.94 9.66
C ARG A 37 -30.58 23.56 9.92
N CYS A 38 -30.46 24.89 9.85
CA CYS A 38 -29.21 25.58 10.16
C CYS A 38 -28.80 25.39 11.62
N HIS A 39 -29.76 25.33 12.54
CA HIS A 39 -29.50 25.05 13.95
C HIS A 39 -28.88 23.65 14.18
N PHE A 40 -29.36 22.62 13.46
CA PHE A 40 -28.91 21.23 13.64
C PHE A 40 -27.63 20.85 12.89
N SER A 41 -26.99 21.79 12.16
CA SER A 41 -25.77 21.49 11.41
C SER A 41 -24.53 21.56 12.32
N LYS A 42 -23.84 20.43 12.52
CA LYS A 42 -22.67 20.28 13.43
C LYS A 42 -21.35 20.94 12.95
N GLY A 43 -21.41 21.97 12.11
CA GLY A 43 -20.22 22.58 11.48
C GLY A 43 -20.07 24.07 11.76
N SER A 44 -18.93 24.66 11.38
CA SER A 44 -18.76 26.12 11.34
C SER A 44 -19.86 26.72 10.46
N GLY A 45 -20.58 27.73 10.95
CA GLY A 45 -21.74 28.31 10.29
C GLY A 45 -21.52 28.67 8.81
N PRO A 46 -22.60 28.77 7.99
CA PRO A 46 -22.46 29.00 6.55
C PRO A 46 -21.67 30.28 6.28
N ARG A 47 -20.76 30.24 5.30
CA ARG A 47 -20.01 31.41 4.81
C ARG A 47 -20.67 32.01 3.57
N CYS A 48 -20.55 33.33 3.39
CA CYS A 48 -21.05 34.01 2.21
C CYS A 48 -20.06 33.81 1.05
N GLN A 49 -20.51 33.17 -0.03
CA GLN A 49 -19.67 32.90 -1.21
C GLN A 49 -19.25 34.18 -1.94
N TYR A 50 -20.01 35.26 -1.79
CA TYR A 50 -19.74 36.54 -2.45
C TYR A 50 -18.98 37.55 -1.58
N LEU A 51 -18.66 37.21 -0.32
CA LEU A 51 -17.94 38.05 0.67
C LEU A 51 -18.54 39.44 1.00
N LYS A 52 -19.63 39.85 0.35
CA LYS A 52 -20.31 41.16 0.54
C LYS A 52 -21.36 41.17 1.66
N SER A 53 -21.79 40.00 2.13
CA SER A 53 -22.80 39.82 3.19
C SER A 53 -24.16 40.50 2.97
N ASP A 54 -24.51 40.86 1.73
CA ASP A 54 -25.70 41.65 1.36
C ASP A 54 -26.61 40.95 0.33
N CYS A 55 -26.42 39.64 0.11
CA CYS A 55 -27.20 38.89 -0.88
C CYS A 55 -28.71 38.98 -0.59
N LYS A 56 -29.52 39.06 -1.65
CA LYS A 56 -30.98 39.15 -1.58
C LYS A 56 -31.64 37.91 -2.21
N PRO A 57 -32.90 37.60 -1.86
CA PRO A 57 -33.64 36.56 -2.54
C PRO A 57 -33.98 36.96 -3.98
N ASP A 58 -34.17 35.99 -4.86
CA ASP A 58 -34.76 36.23 -6.18
C ASP A 58 -36.27 36.53 -6.08
N GLN A 59 -36.90 36.87 -7.21
CA GLN A 59 -38.35 37.14 -7.28
C GLN A 59 -39.23 35.96 -6.82
N ARG A 60 -38.68 34.74 -6.74
CA ARG A 60 -39.35 33.52 -6.27
C ARG A 60 -39.00 33.20 -4.80
N GLY A 61 -38.31 34.10 -4.10
CA GLY A 61 -37.93 33.94 -2.70
C GLY A 61 -36.77 32.96 -2.46
N ARG A 62 -36.02 32.58 -3.50
CA ARG A 62 -34.86 31.67 -3.38
C ARG A 62 -33.60 32.46 -3.04
N TRP A 63 -32.84 31.90 -2.12
CA TRP A 63 -31.59 32.46 -1.63
C TRP A 63 -30.41 31.64 -2.14
N ASN A 64 -29.50 32.28 -2.87
CA ASN A 64 -28.25 31.64 -3.30
C ASN A 64 -27.23 31.56 -2.16
N CYS A 65 -27.31 32.46 -1.17
CA CYS A 65 -26.39 32.52 -0.04
C CYS A 65 -27.08 32.06 1.26
N LYS A 66 -26.65 30.90 1.80
CA LYS A 66 -27.15 30.38 3.08
C LYS A 66 -26.80 31.29 4.27
N LYS A 67 -25.62 31.93 4.25
CA LYS A 67 -25.19 32.87 5.30
C LYS A 67 -26.14 34.06 5.38
N CYS A 68 -26.28 34.82 4.30
CA CYS A 68 -27.15 36.00 4.28
C CYS A 68 -28.61 35.66 4.59
N ARG A 69 -29.09 34.49 4.17
CA ARG A 69 -30.44 34.03 4.55
C ARG A 69 -30.58 33.82 6.05
N LEU A 70 -29.61 33.15 6.67
CA LEU A 70 -29.60 32.90 8.11
C LEU A 70 -29.46 34.20 8.91
N ASP A 71 -28.55 35.08 8.47
CA ASP A 71 -28.36 36.40 9.10
C ASP A 71 -29.66 37.22 9.02
N ARG A 72 -30.39 37.18 7.88
CA ARG A 72 -31.71 37.82 7.76
C ARG A 72 -32.74 37.19 8.70
N CYS A 73 -32.77 35.85 8.84
CA CYS A 73 -33.64 35.18 9.81
C CYS A 73 -33.43 35.69 11.24
N ILE A 74 -32.16 35.79 11.67
CA ILE A 74 -31.80 36.27 13.00
C ILE A 74 -32.16 37.76 13.15
N SER A 75 -31.87 38.57 12.14
CA SER A 75 -32.18 40.01 12.14
C SER A 75 -33.68 40.32 12.28
N ARG A 76 -34.54 39.44 11.77
CA ARG A 76 -36.00 39.53 11.88
C ARG A 76 -36.57 38.87 13.14
N GLY A 77 -35.70 38.50 14.09
CA GLY A 77 -36.12 38.03 15.41
C GLY A 77 -36.41 36.54 15.50
N MET A 78 -35.98 35.71 14.53
CA MET A 78 -36.08 34.25 14.67
C MET A 78 -35.08 33.76 15.74
N LYS A 79 -35.59 33.10 16.79
CA LYS A 79 -34.79 32.58 17.91
C LYS A 79 -34.78 31.06 17.92
N THR A 80 -33.60 30.48 18.18
CA THR A 80 -33.40 29.02 18.23
C THR A 80 -34.02 28.37 19.47
N ASN A 81 -34.25 29.13 20.55
CA ASN A 81 -34.88 28.64 21.79
C ASN A 81 -36.30 28.09 21.56
N ASN A 82 -36.96 28.47 20.47
CA ASN A 82 -38.30 28.00 20.10
C ASN A 82 -38.28 26.70 19.27
N ILE A 83 -37.10 26.08 19.09
CA ILE A 83 -36.96 24.79 18.42
C ILE A 83 -37.10 23.68 19.46
N GLN A 84 -38.17 22.90 19.36
CA GLN A 84 -38.34 21.68 20.17
C GLN A 84 -37.33 20.60 19.74
N TYR A 85 -36.65 20.02 20.73
CA TYR A 85 -35.79 18.83 20.60
C TYR A 85 -36.63 17.56 20.78
N ASP A 86 -36.18 16.45 20.20
CA ASP A 86 -36.74 15.09 20.39
C ASP A 86 -38.27 15.02 20.36
N ARG A 87 -38.84 15.23 19.18
CA ARG A 87 -40.24 14.85 18.96
C ARG A 87 -40.36 13.33 18.99
N ASP A 88 -41.38 12.83 19.66
CA ASP A 88 -41.79 11.43 19.57
C ASP A 88 -41.87 11.00 18.10
N LEU A 89 -41.37 9.80 17.83
CA LEU A 89 -41.51 9.15 16.53
C LEU A 89 -43.00 9.12 16.16
N PHE A 90 -43.33 9.45 14.90
CA PHE A 90 -44.71 9.32 14.44
C PHE A 90 -45.21 7.89 14.70
N ARG A 91 -46.47 7.72 15.11
CA ARG A 91 -47.07 6.39 15.37
C ARG A 91 -46.89 5.42 14.19
N SER A 92 -46.83 5.92 12.96
CA SER A 92 -46.51 5.16 11.76
C SER A 92 -45.09 4.59 11.76
N SER A 93 -44.11 5.30 12.32
CA SER A 93 -42.74 4.86 12.53
C SER A 93 -42.64 3.80 13.63
N GLU A 94 -43.38 3.92 14.73
CA GLU A 94 -43.50 2.85 15.73
C GLU A 94 -44.16 1.59 15.15
N THR A 95 -45.20 1.75 14.34
CA THR A 95 -45.89 0.63 13.68
C THR A 95 -45.00 -0.04 12.63
N TYR A 96 -44.19 0.76 11.91
CA TYR A 96 -43.18 0.27 10.97
C TYR A 96 -42.05 -0.48 11.69
N LEU A 97 -41.55 0.05 12.82
CA LEU A 97 -40.54 -0.61 13.65
C LEU A 97 -41.08 -1.89 14.29
N LYS A 98 -42.31 -1.88 14.83
CA LYS A 98 -42.97 -3.09 15.37
C LYS A 98 -43.21 -4.16 14.30
N LYS A 99 -43.56 -3.79 13.06
CA LYS A 99 -43.65 -4.73 11.93
C LYS A 99 -42.29 -5.32 11.53
N ARG A 100 -41.20 -4.58 11.71
CA ARG A 100 -39.82 -5.05 11.44
C ARG A 100 -39.22 -5.85 12.59
N LEU A 101 -39.69 -5.60 13.82
CA LEU A 101 -39.30 -6.28 15.06
C LEU A 101 -40.16 -7.50 15.37
N LEU A 102 -41.27 -7.72 14.66
CA LEU A 102 -41.94 -9.02 14.66
C LEU A 102 -40.94 -10.02 14.06
N PRO A 103 -40.51 -11.07 14.78
CA PRO A 103 -39.68 -12.10 14.19
C PRO A 103 -40.49 -12.74 13.07
N SER A 104 -40.19 -12.38 11.82
CA SER A 104 -40.57 -13.26 10.73
C SER A 104 -39.89 -14.59 11.03
N ILE A 105 -40.58 -15.71 10.91
CA ILE A 105 -40.00 -17.06 11.06
C ILE A 105 -38.75 -17.26 10.16
N LEU A 106 -38.56 -16.37 9.17
CA LEU A 106 -37.37 -16.26 8.34
C LEU A 106 -36.15 -15.60 9.04
N SER A 107 -36.32 -14.66 9.98
CA SER A 107 -35.20 -14.03 10.71
C SER A 107 -34.61 -14.92 11.80
N GLU A 108 -35.36 -15.93 12.27
CA GLU A 108 -34.79 -16.99 13.12
C GLU A 108 -34.01 -18.02 12.30
N ARG A 109 -34.24 -18.11 10.98
CA ARG A 109 -33.57 -19.07 10.09
C ARG A 109 -32.44 -18.48 9.27
N ILE A 110 -32.44 -17.16 9.05
CA ILE A 110 -31.41 -16.46 8.28
C ILE A 110 -30.60 -15.62 9.27
N PRO A 111 -29.34 -16.00 9.54
CA PRO A 111 -28.46 -15.24 10.42
C PRO A 111 -28.33 -13.79 9.91
N ALA A 112 -28.37 -12.83 10.84
CA ALA A 112 -28.37 -11.40 10.51
C ALA A 112 -27.06 -10.94 9.85
N THR A 113 -25.99 -11.71 10.03
CA THR A 113 -24.67 -11.49 9.44
C THR A 113 -24.06 -12.83 9.02
N VAL A 114 -23.12 -12.80 8.06
CA VAL A 114 -22.34 -13.98 7.65
C VAL A 114 -21.62 -14.57 8.86
N GLU A 115 -21.18 -13.72 9.78
CA GLU A 115 -20.55 -14.09 11.03
C GLU A 115 -21.44 -14.92 11.94
N SER A 116 -22.70 -14.49 12.08
CA SER A 116 -23.70 -15.21 12.85
C SER A 116 -24.08 -16.54 12.18
N ALA A 117 -23.93 -16.65 10.86
CA ALA A 117 -24.19 -17.89 10.12
C ALA A 117 -23.06 -18.90 10.28
N LEU A 118 -21.81 -18.42 10.20
CA LEU A 118 -20.62 -19.25 10.23
C LEU A 118 -20.08 -19.45 11.66
N GLY A 119 -20.65 -18.75 12.65
CA GLY A 119 -20.14 -18.75 14.03
C GLY A 119 -18.72 -18.18 14.16
N SER A 120 -18.26 -17.43 13.15
CA SER A 120 -16.89 -16.92 13.04
C SER A 120 -16.88 -15.55 12.36
N PRO A 121 -16.08 -14.58 12.81
CA PRO A 121 -16.00 -13.26 12.17
C PRO A 121 -15.61 -13.33 10.68
N HIS A 122 -16.11 -12.46 9.79
CA HIS A 122 -15.82 -12.61 8.34
C HIS A 122 -14.34 -12.37 8.02
N TYR A 123 -13.64 -11.62 8.86
CA TYR A 123 -12.19 -11.43 8.79
C TYR A 123 -11.40 -12.66 9.31
N ILE A 124 -12.08 -13.63 9.94
CA ILE A 124 -11.60 -14.97 10.30
C ILE A 124 -12.33 -16.02 9.43
N CYS A 125 -12.63 -15.70 8.15
CA CYS A 125 -13.14 -16.71 7.21
C CYS A 125 -12.11 -17.79 6.83
N PHE A 126 -10.88 -17.72 7.37
CA PHE A 126 -9.88 -18.79 7.32
C PHE A 126 -10.19 -19.96 8.26
N THR A 127 -11.46 -20.20 8.58
CA THR A 127 -11.88 -21.42 9.25
C THR A 127 -11.48 -22.61 8.39
N LYS A 128 -10.69 -23.52 8.97
CA LYS A 128 -10.27 -24.80 8.40
C LYS A 128 -11.43 -25.44 7.62
N LYS A 129 -11.40 -25.33 6.29
CA LYS A 129 -12.14 -26.23 5.39
C LYS A 129 -11.54 -27.62 5.58
N TYR A 130 -11.97 -28.35 6.63
CA TYR A 130 -11.72 -29.78 6.74
C TYR A 130 -12.64 -30.47 5.73
N THR A 131 -12.22 -30.52 4.48
CA THR A 131 -12.72 -31.53 3.56
C THR A 131 -11.83 -32.76 3.70
N GLU A 132 -12.44 -33.94 3.76
CA GLU A 132 -11.78 -35.25 3.91
C GLU A 132 -10.73 -35.56 2.82
N ASP A 133 -10.68 -34.76 1.75
CA ASP A 133 -9.61 -34.75 0.75
C ASP A 133 -8.46 -33.81 1.16
N ASP A 134 -7.62 -34.23 2.11
CA ASP A 134 -6.34 -33.54 2.33
C ASP A 134 -5.38 -33.92 1.19
N LYS A 135 -5.48 -33.21 0.06
CA LYS A 135 -4.51 -33.32 -1.04
C LYS A 135 -3.09 -33.32 -0.47
N PRO A 136 -2.14 -34.12 -0.98
CA PRO A 136 -0.78 -34.16 -0.42
C PRO A 136 -0.16 -32.75 -0.37
N ILE A 137 0.63 -32.48 0.65
CA ILE A 137 1.41 -31.23 0.76
C ILE A 137 2.24 -31.13 -0.52
N THR A 138 2.10 -30.01 -1.25
CA THR A 138 2.94 -29.79 -2.42
C THR A 138 4.39 -29.74 -1.97
N TYR A 139 5.19 -30.65 -2.51
CA TYR A 139 6.63 -30.61 -2.35
C TYR A 139 7.25 -29.86 -3.54
N VAL A 140 8.16 -28.93 -3.23
CA VAL A 140 8.99 -28.23 -4.20
C VAL A 140 10.44 -28.63 -3.94
N ASP A 141 10.98 -29.43 -4.85
CA ASP A 141 12.38 -29.82 -4.79
C ASP A 141 13.26 -28.78 -5.49
N ILE A 142 14.12 -28.13 -4.72
CA ILE A 142 15.08 -27.13 -5.18
C ILE A 142 16.52 -27.63 -5.18
N THR A 143 16.75 -28.91 -4.87
CA THR A 143 18.08 -29.49 -4.68
C THR A 143 18.95 -29.36 -5.93
N ALA A 144 18.35 -29.54 -7.11
CA ALA A 144 19.07 -29.43 -8.37
C ALA A 144 19.62 -28.02 -8.62
N PHE A 145 18.90 -26.97 -8.23
CA PHE A 145 19.37 -25.61 -8.43
C PHE A 145 20.14 -25.05 -7.24
N SER A 146 19.97 -25.58 -6.02
CA SER A 146 20.88 -25.27 -4.90
C SER A 146 22.32 -25.72 -5.18
N ALA A 147 22.51 -26.86 -5.87
CA ALA A 147 23.81 -27.28 -6.36
C ALA A 147 24.43 -26.29 -7.36
N LYS A 148 23.61 -25.72 -8.28
CA LYS A 148 24.07 -24.67 -9.21
C LYS A 148 24.48 -23.40 -8.49
N MET A 149 23.72 -22.99 -7.46
CA MET A 149 24.09 -21.83 -6.64
C MET A 149 25.43 -22.03 -5.96
N TYR A 150 25.64 -23.21 -5.37
CA TYR A 150 26.88 -23.54 -4.67
C TYR A 150 28.08 -23.49 -5.61
N ASP A 151 27.97 -24.11 -6.80
CA ASP A 151 29.00 -24.06 -7.83
C ASP A 151 29.29 -22.62 -8.27
N LEU A 152 28.24 -21.81 -8.50
CA LEU A 152 28.39 -20.40 -8.86
C LEU A 152 29.09 -19.59 -7.76
N MET A 153 28.76 -19.80 -6.48
CA MET A 153 29.40 -19.10 -5.36
C MET A 153 30.85 -19.54 -5.12
N LEU A 154 31.22 -20.75 -5.56
CA LEU A 154 32.56 -21.29 -5.44
C LEU A 154 33.46 -20.90 -6.62
N ASN A 155 32.94 -21.07 -7.85
CA ASN A 155 33.70 -21.06 -9.10
C ASN A 155 33.29 -19.91 -10.05
N GLY A 156 32.38 -19.04 -9.64
CA GLY A 156 31.87 -17.96 -10.48
C GLY A 156 32.98 -17.10 -11.08
N GLN A 157 33.10 -17.13 -12.41
CA GLN A 157 34.08 -16.33 -13.13
C GLN A 157 33.51 -14.94 -13.39
N THR A 158 34.15 -13.92 -12.81
CA THR A 158 33.93 -12.52 -13.17
C THR A 158 35.15 -12.02 -13.94
N ASP A 159 35.02 -11.05 -14.86
CA ASP A 159 36.18 -10.44 -15.53
C ASP A 159 36.99 -9.61 -14.52
N HIS A 160 37.80 -10.29 -13.72
CA HIS A 160 38.51 -9.75 -12.56
C HIS A 160 39.44 -8.58 -12.93
N LEU A 161 39.89 -8.51 -14.18
CA LEU A 161 40.78 -7.44 -14.65
C LEU A 161 40.07 -6.08 -14.68
N ARG A 162 38.76 -6.05 -14.96
CA ARG A 162 37.96 -4.81 -14.99
C ARG A 162 37.56 -4.33 -13.61
N LEU A 163 37.56 -5.21 -12.61
CA LEU A 163 37.08 -4.92 -11.25
C LEU A 163 38.18 -4.39 -10.33
N LYS A 164 39.46 -4.78 -10.52
CA LYS A 164 40.60 -4.45 -9.64
C LYS A 164 40.84 -2.96 -9.33
N ARG A 165 40.26 -2.03 -10.10
CA ARG A 165 40.44 -0.58 -9.91
C ARG A 165 39.25 0.09 -9.23
N LEU A 166 38.18 -0.66 -8.99
CA LEU A 166 36.92 -0.17 -8.45
C LEU A 166 36.85 -0.51 -6.97
N SER A 167 36.21 0.35 -6.19
CA SER A 167 35.84 0.04 -4.81
C SER A 167 34.78 -1.07 -4.77
N ASP A 168 34.57 -1.74 -3.64
CA ASP A 168 33.57 -2.82 -3.53
C ASP A 168 32.17 -2.34 -3.94
N LEU A 169 31.79 -1.11 -3.57
CA LEU A 169 30.51 -0.52 -3.99
C LEU A 169 30.44 -0.33 -5.51
N GLU A 170 31.52 0.15 -6.14
CA GLU A 170 31.60 0.33 -7.59
C GLU A 170 31.61 -1.02 -8.34
N GLN A 171 32.24 -2.06 -7.77
CA GLN A 171 32.22 -3.44 -8.29
C GLN A 171 30.80 -4.02 -8.27
N LEU A 172 30.10 -3.90 -7.14
CA LEU A 172 28.71 -4.34 -7.02
C LEU A 172 27.77 -3.53 -7.91
N ALA A 173 28.04 -2.24 -8.11
CA ALA A 173 27.27 -1.41 -9.05
C ALA A 173 27.46 -1.86 -10.50
N ARG A 174 28.68 -2.26 -10.90
CA ARG A 174 28.92 -2.90 -12.20
C ARG A 174 28.10 -4.18 -12.36
N GLY A 175 28.08 -5.03 -11.33
CA GLY A 175 27.27 -6.26 -11.35
C GLY A 175 25.77 -5.98 -11.52
N LEU A 176 25.26 -4.92 -10.87
CA LEU A 176 23.87 -4.49 -11.04
C LEU A 176 23.60 -3.99 -12.47
N GLU A 177 24.51 -3.21 -13.04
CA GLU A 177 24.41 -2.74 -14.43
C GLU A 177 24.41 -3.91 -15.42
N ASP A 178 25.31 -4.88 -15.23
CA ASP A 178 25.41 -6.06 -16.08
C ASP A 178 24.13 -6.91 -16.01
N TYR A 179 23.56 -7.11 -14.82
CA TYR A 179 22.24 -7.73 -14.65
C TYR A 179 21.14 -6.95 -15.39
N ARG A 180 21.10 -5.63 -15.24
CA ARG A 180 20.08 -4.77 -15.88
C ARG A 180 20.24 -4.64 -17.39
N SER A 181 21.43 -4.90 -17.93
CA SER A 181 21.68 -4.89 -19.36
C SER A 181 20.84 -5.94 -20.11
N LEU A 182 20.45 -7.02 -19.41
CA LEU A 182 19.61 -8.10 -19.93
C LEU A 182 18.12 -7.73 -20.00
N GLN A 183 17.71 -6.62 -19.39
CA GLN A 183 16.30 -6.22 -19.31
C GLN A 183 15.74 -5.83 -20.68
N GLN A 184 14.68 -6.52 -21.12
CA GLN A 184 13.89 -6.11 -22.28
C GLN A 184 13.06 -4.86 -21.94
N ARG A 185 13.03 -3.90 -22.86
CA ARG A 185 12.37 -2.59 -22.64
C ARG A 185 11.12 -2.38 -23.48
N THR A 186 11.03 -2.95 -24.68
CA THR A 186 9.94 -2.66 -25.62
C THR A 186 8.97 -3.82 -25.84
N ALA A 187 9.40 -5.07 -25.68
CA ALA A 187 8.63 -6.27 -26.00
C ALA A 187 8.35 -7.15 -24.78
N LEU A 188 8.00 -6.53 -23.64
CA LEU A 188 7.65 -7.27 -22.42
C LEU A 188 6.35 -8.04 -22.59
N THR A 189 6.34 -9.28 -22.10
CA THR A 189 5.16 -10.15 -22.10
C THR A 189 4.34 -9.90 -20.83
N GLU A 190 3.05 -9.62 -20.97
CA GLU A 190 2.14 -9.53 -19.83
C GLU A 190 1.73 -10.93 -19.36
N SER A 191 2.13 -11.30 -18.15
CA SER A 191 1.73 -12.56 -17.53
C SER A 191 0.33 -12.42 -16.92
N ALA A 192 -0.66 -13.01 -17.59
CA ALA A 192 -2.04 -13.01 -17.12
C ALA A 192 -2.29 -13.96 -15.94
N PHE A 193 -1.48 -15.03 -15.83
CA PHE A 193 -1.66 -16.06 -14.81
C PHE A 193 -0.31 -16.60 -14.31
N ILE A 194 -0.05 -16.48 -13.02
CA ILE A 194 1.20 -16.95 -12.39
C ILE A 194 0.97 -18.37 -11.85
N THR A 195 1.65 -19.36 -12.45
CA THR A 195 1.63 -20.75 -11.99
C THR A 195 2.78 -21.06 -11.02
N LYS A 196 2.75 -22.25 -10.42
CA LYS A 196 3.86 -22.79 -9.61
C LYS A 196 5.18 -22.78 -10.38
N GLU A 197 5.17 -23.23 -11.63
CA GLU A 197 6.35 -23.39 -12.46
C GLU A 197 6.99 -22.03 -12.76
N ILE A 198 6.17 -21.02 -13.07
CA ILE A 198 6.62 -19.64 -13.28
C ILE A 198 7.24 -19.08 -11.99
N ALA A 199 6.59 -19.28 -10.84
CA ALA A 199 7.09 -18.80 -9.56
C ALA A 199 8.42 -19.45 -9.16
N VAL A 200 8.53 -20.77 -9.28
CA VAL A 200 9.74 -21.53 -8.94
C VAL A 200 10.88 -21.20 -9.90
N CYS A 201 10.61 -21.07 -11.20
CA CYS A 201 11.60 -20.62 -12.18
C CYS A 201 12.10 -19.20 -11.87
N ALA A 202 11.21 -18.29 -11.49
CA ALA A 202 11.59 -16.95 -11.07
C ALA A 202 12.48 -16.98 -9.81
N TRP A 203 12.20 -17.86 -8.83
CA TRP A 203 13.08 -18.03 -7.66
C TRP A 203 14.48 -18.48 -8.05
N GLU A 204 14.61 -19.48 -8.91
CA GLU A 204 15.93 -19.96 -9.39
C GLU A 204 16.71 -18.82 -10.07
N GLN A 205 16.09 -18.12 -11.03
CA GLN A 205 16.73 -17.01 -11.74
C GLN A 205 17.16 -15.88 -10.80
N ASN A 206 16.29 -15.53 -9.85
CA ASN A 206 16.52 -14.48 -8.87
C ASN A 206 17.68 -14.80 -7.93
N ILE A 207 17.76 -16.03 -7.41
CA ILE A 207 18.84 -16.42 -6.51
C ILE A 207 20.16 -16.51 -7.27
N LEU A 208 20.17 -17.07 -8.48
CA LEU A 208 21.37 -17.12 -9.32
C LEU A 208 21.87 -15.72 -9.71
N ALA A 209 20.96 -14.78 -9.99
CA ALA A 209 21.32 -13.39 -10.26
C ALA A 209 22.01 -12.74 -9.07
N VAL A 210 21.50 -12.94 -7.85
CA VAL A 210 22.08 -12.40 -6.62
C VAL A 210 23.41 -13.07 -6.29
N ALA A 211 23.52 -14.39 -6.46
CA ALA A 211 24.78 -15.12 -6.30
C ALA A 211 25.86 -14.59 -7.25
N ASN A 212 25.52 -14.38 -8.53
CA ASN A 212 26.42 -13.77 -9.49
C ASN A 212 26.79 -12.34 -9.10
N TRP A 213 25.82 -11.53 -8.65
CA TRP A 213 26.04 -10.15 -8.22
C TRP A 213 26.98 -10.07 -7.00
N LEU A 214 26.78 -10.91 -5.98
CA LEU A 214 27.64 -10.98 -4.79
C LEU A 214 29.10 -11.29 -5.16
N ASN A 215 29.31 -12.15 -6.17
CA ASN A 215 30.65 -12.49 -6.66
C ASN A 215 31.39 -11.33 -7.35
N TYR A 216 30.74 -10.19 -7.64
CA TYR A 216 31.45 -9.01 -8.15
C TYR A 216 32.36 -8.39 -7.10
N SER A 217 31.99 -8.42 -5.81
CA SER A 217 32.84 -7.89 -4.74
C SER A 217 34.00 -8.82 -4.45
N ASP A 218 35.22 -8.29 -4.54
CA ASP A 218 36.45 -9.01 -4.15
C ASP A 218 36.39 -9.43 -2.68
N THR A 219 35.90 -8.54 -1.81
CA THR A 219 35.77 -8.79 -0.37
C THR A 219 34.81 -9.95 -0.08
N ILE A 220 33.62 -9.97 -0.69
CA ILE A 220 32.66 -11.07 -0.53
C ILE A 220 33.20 -12.38 -1.12
N ARG A 221 33.86 -12.32 -2.28
CA ARG A 221 34.41 -13.51 -2.94
C ARG A 221 35.44 -14.24 -2.10
N SER A 222 36.20 -13.47 -1.30
CA SER A 222 37.24 -13.98 -0.40
C SER A 222 36.70 -14.71 0.84
N LEU A 223 35.40 -14.59 1.14
CA LEU A 223 34.78 -15.27 2.27
C LEU A 223 34.77 -16.80 2.10
N PRO A 224 34.79 -17.56 3.21
CA PRO A 224 34.47 -18.98 3.22
C PRO A 224 33.12 -19.26 2.55
N ILE A 225 33.01 -20.40 1.88
CA ILE A 225 31.80 -20.75 1.12
C ILE A 225 30.56 -20.83 2.02
N GLU A 226 30.71 -21.29 3.25
CA GLU A 226 29.65 -21.38 4.23
C GLU A 226 29.03 -19.99 4.50
N LEU A 227 29.88 -18.99 4.75
CA LEU A 227 29.45 -17.61 4.99
C LEU A 227 28.84 -16.97 3.75
N LYS A 228 29.39 -17.29 2.57
CA LYS A 228 28.84 -16.86 1.27
C LYS A 228 27.42 -17.38 1.05
N MET A 229 27.17 -18.64 1.41
CA MET A 229 25.83 -19.25 1.28
C MET A 229 24.83 -18.63 2.27
N ASP A 230 25.24 -18.40 3.52
CA ASP A 230 24.40 -17.73 4.53
C ASP A 230 24.06 -16.29 4.11
N LEU A 231 25.02 -15.57 3.53
CA LEU A 231 24.82 -14.25 2.96
C LEU A 231 23.82 -14.27 1.80
N LEU A 232 23.95 -15.22 0.88
CA LEU A 232 23.03 -15.38 -0.25
C LEU A 232 21.60 -15.62 0.22
N GLN A 233 21.40 -16.52 1.19
CA GLN A 233 20.10 -16.89 1.75
C GLN A 233 19.37 -15.68 2.36
N THR A 234 20.10 -14.76 2.98
CA THR A 234 19.51 -13.55 3.59
C THR A 234 19.34 -12.39 2.61
N THR A 235 20.16 -12.33 1.56
CA THR A 235 20.22 -11.20 0.63
C THR A 235 19.16 -11.28 -0.48
N TRP A 236 18.92 -12.47 -1.05
CA TRP A 236 18.32 -12.55 -2.39
C TRP A 236 16.89 -11.99 -2.49
N MET A 237 16.04 -12.24 -1.49
CA MET A 237 14.66 -11.72 -1.52
C MET A 237 14.62 -10.20 -1.42
N ILE A 238 15.43 -9.62 -0.53
CA ILE A 238 15.47 -8.17 -0.30
C ILE A 238 16.03 -7.48 -1.53
N TRP A 239 17.15 -7.98 -2.04
CA TRP A 239 17.82 -7.46 -3.22
C TRP A 239 16.88 -7.47 -4.43
N THR A 240 16.28 -8.61 -4.76
CA THR A 240 15.42 -8.75 -5.93
C THR A 240 14.15 -7.91 -5.82
N THR A 241 13.58 -7.81 -4.62
CA THR A 241 12.39 -6.99 -4.38
C THR A 241 12.68 -5.51 -4.64
N LEU A 242 13.74 -4.94 -4.04
CA LEU A 242 14.10 -3.54 -4.27
C LEU A 242 14.54 -3.28 -5.71
N GLU A 243 15.32 -4.19 -6.29
CA GLU A 243 15.82 -4.02 -7.64
C GLU A 243 14.66 -4.01 -8.66
N ARG A 244 13.70 -4.94 -8.55
CA ARG A 244 12.51 -4.99 -9.43
C ARG A 244 11.62 -3.75 -9.26
N MET A 245 11.51 -3.20 -8.06
CA MET A 245 10.85 -1.90 -7.85
C MET A 245 11.55 -0.77 -8.59
N ALA A 246 12.88 -0.69 -8.46
CA ALA A 246 13.67 0.33 -9.13
C ALA A 246 13.66 0.17 -10.66
N MET A 247 13.65 -1.06 -11.17
CA MET A 247 13.47 -1.32 -12.59
C MET A 247 12.07 -0.92 -13.07
N THR A 248 11.03 -1.22 -12.30
CA THR A 248 9.66 -0.78 -12.61
C THR A 248 9.56 0.74 -12.64
N ALA A 249 10.23 1.44 -11.70
CA ALA A 249 10.32 2.90 -11.70
C ALA A 249 10.95 3.43 -13.00
N GLU A 250 12.11 2.89 -13.40
CA GLU A 250 12.78 3.25 -14.67
C GLU A 250 11.88 3.00 -15.88
N MET A 251 11.21 1.84 -15.94
CA MET A 251 10.30 1.48 -17.03
C MET A 251 9.07 2.38 -17.10
N ARG A 252 8.54 2.83 -15.96
CA ARG A 252 7.42 3.79 -15.92
C ARG A 252 7.83 5.17 -16.40
N VAL A 253 9.00 5.67 -15.99
CA VAL A 253 9.55 6.96 -16.45
C VAL A 253 9.71 6.95 -17.97
N ASN A 254 10.20 5.83 -18.52
CA ASN A 254 10.43 5.64 -19.95
C ASN A 254 9.17 5.19 -20.73
N ARG A 255 7.99 5.15 -20.09
CA ARG A 255 6.70 4.75 -20.70
C ARG A 255 6.67 3.33 -21.28
N HIS A 256 7.54 2.46 -20.80
CA HIS A 256 7.57 1.04 -21.12
C HIS A 256 6.72 0.19 -20.15
N CYS A 257 6.30 0.78 -19.02
CA CYS A 257 5.45 0.14 -18.03
C CYS A 257 4.34 1.11 -17.58
N GLY A 258 3.10 0.63 -17.53
CA GLY A 258 1.93 1.40 -17.10
C GLY A 258 1.86 1.59 -15.58
N LYS A 259 0.98 2.49 -15.13
CA LYS A 259 0.74 2.77 -13.70
C LYS A 259 0.16 1.57 -12.93
N ASN A 260 -0.55 0.69 -13.63
CA ASN A 260 -1.14 -0.51 -13.06
C ASN A 260 -0.33 -1.78 -13.35
N GLN A 261 0.89 -1.61 -13.87
CA GLN A 261 1.76 -2.72 -14.26
C GLN A 261 3.03 -2.74 -13.41
N PHE A 262 3.60 -3.92 -13.24
CA PHE A 262 4.86 -4.14 -12.51
C PHE A 262 5.77 -5.08 -13.28
N VAL A 263 7.06 -4.78 -13.34
CA VAL A 263 8.04 -5.59 -14.07
C VAL A 263 8.57 -6.68 -13.13
N VAL A 264 8.20 -7.93 -13.40
CA VAL A 264 8.53 -9.07 -12.52
C VAL A 264 9.81 -9.79 -12.93
N SER A 265 10.20 -9.71 -14.20
CA SER A 265 11.46 -10.28 -14.71
C SER A 265 12.03 -9.45 -15.87
N HIS A 266 13.12 -9.90 -16.49
CA HIS A 266 13.68 -9.25 -17.66
C HIS A 266 12.77 -9.23 -18.88
N GLU A 267 11.78 -10.13 -18.93
CA GLU A 267 10.95 -10.37 -20.10
C GLU A 267 9.46 -10.23 -19.80
N ASN A 268 9.07 -10.24 -18.52
CA ASN A 268 7.67 -10.29 -18.11
C ASN A 268 7.27 -9.12 -17.21
N LEU A 269 6.03 -8.68 -17.39
CA LEU A 269 5.32 -7.77 -16.50
C LEU A 269 3.99 -8.38 -16.07
N ILE A 270 3.40 -7.86 -15.00
CA ILE A 270 2.05 -8.19 -14.54
C ILE A 270 1.19 -6.94 -14.50
N ASP A 271 -0.12 -7.11 -14.53
CA ASP A 271 -1.11 -6.05 -14.33
C ASP A 271 -1.87 -6.30 -13.02
N TYR A 272 -1.83 -5.36 -12.09
CA TYR A 272 -2.42 -5.53 -10.75
C TYR A 272 -3.91 -5.84 -10.75
N SER A 273 -4.65 -5.48 -11.80
CA SER A 273 -6.09 -5.69 -11.88
C SER A 273 -6.48 -6.92 -12.69
N ARG A 274 -5.59 -7.41 -13.56
CA ARG A 274 -5.90 -8.51 -14.49
C ARG A 274 -5.14 -9.78 -14.19
N THR A 275 -3.93 -9.69 -13.67
CA THR A 275 -3.11 -10.86 -13.36
C THR A 275 -3.69 -11.61 -12.16
N LYS A 276 -3.86 -12.92 -12.34
CA LYS A 276 -4.22 -13.85 -11.27
C LYS A 276 -3.04 -14.77 -10.96
N ALA A 277 -3.08 -15.44 -9.81
CA ALA A 277 -2.08 -16.44 -9.46
C ALA A 277 -2.74 -17.74 -9.01
N ASP A 278 -2.14 -18.87 -9.37
CA ASP A 278 -2.47 -20.14 -8.76
C ASP A 278 -1.89 -20.16 -7.34
N MET A 279 -2.77 -20.15 -6.35
CA MET A 279 -2.40 -20.28 -4.94
C MET A 279 -2.59 -21.71 -4.42
N SER A 280 -3.18 -22.62 -5.21
CA SER A 280 -3.54 -23.96 -4.76
C SER A 280 -2.33 -24.84 -4.41
N TRP A 281 -1.15 -24.51 -4.95
CA TRP A 281 0.08 -25.25 -4.68
C TRP A 281 0.75 -24.88 -3.35
N TRP A 282 0.39 -23.76 -2.72
CA TRP A 282 0.93 -23.35 -1.41
C TRP A 282 -0.13 -22.92 -0.40
N SER A 283 -1.41 -22.90 -0.76
CA SER A 283 -2.51 -22.58 0.13
C SER A 283 -3.75 -23.42 -0.17
N ARG A 284 -4.60 -23.57 0.86
CA ARG A 284 -5.93 -24.16 0.72
C ARG A 284 -6.97 -23.17 0.21
N TYR A 285 -6.61 -21.89 0.15
CA TYR A 285 -7.49 -20.80 -0.26
C TYR A 285 -7.17 -20.38 -1.70
N HIS A 286 -8.20 -20.01 -2.45
CA HIS A 286 -8.05 -19.46 -3.80
C HIS A 286 -7.56 -18.02 -3.76
N PHE A 287 -7.04 -17.54 -4.90
CA PHE A 287 -6.56 -16.16 -5.08
C PHE A 287 -7.57 -15.12 -4.59
N ASP A 288 -8.84 -15.27 -4.99
CA ASP A 288 -9.91 -14.32 -4.65
C ASP A 288 -10.23 -14.32 -3.13
N GLU A 289 -10.02 -15.44 -2.43
CA GLU A 289 -10.22 -15.56 -0.98
C GLU A 289 -9.06 -14.90 -0.19
N LEU A 290 -7.86 -14.91 -0.76
CA LEU A 290 -6.66 -14.35 -0.15
C LEU A 290 -6.35 -12.91 -0.59
N GLN A 291 -7.07 -12.38 -1.58
CA GLN A 291 -6.83 -11.04 -2.12
C GLN A 291 -6.90 -9.93 -1.06
N TYR A 292 -7.71 -10.10 -0.01
CA TYR A 292 -7.76 -9.17 1.12
C TYR A 292 -6.45 -9.10 1.91
N LEU A 293 -5.73 -10.23 2.02
CA LEU A 293 -4.44 -10.30 2.70
C LEU A 293 -3.28 -9.98 1.75
N PHE A 294 -3.39 -10.41 0.49
CA PHE A 294 -2.36 -10.31 -0.54
C PHE A 294 -2.84 -9.49 -1.74
N ASP A 295 -3.10 -8.19 -1.52
CA ASP A 295 -3.29 -7.26 -2.63
C ASP A 295 -1.98 -7.14 -3.42
N LEU A 296 -2.05 -7.24 -4.76
CA LEU A 296 -0.84 -7.23 -5.59
C LEU A 296 -0.06 -5.91 -5.49
N LYS A 297 -0.72 -4.76 -5.32
CA LYS A 297 0.01 -3.49 -5.17
C LYS A 297 0.81 -3.44 -3.89
N GLU A 298 0.25 -3.98 -2.81
CA GLU A 298 0.96 -4.12 -1.54
C GLU A 298 2.09 -5.16 -1.64
N LEU A 299 1.82 -6.32 -2.26
CA LEU A 299 2.79 -7.40 -2.43
C LEU A 299 4.01 -6.98 -3.28
N PHE A 300 3.81 -6.07 -4.22
CA PHE A 300 4.88 -5.53 -5.06
C PHE A 300 5.34 -4.12 -4.64
N PHE A 301 4.94 -3.65 -3.45
CA PHE A 301 5.38 -2.39 -2.87
C PHE A 301 5.20 -1.19 -3.82
N ASP A 302 4.08 -1.12 -4.55
CA ASP A 302 3.86 -0.11 -5.60
C ASP A 302 4.03 1.33 -5.08
N GLU A 303 3.67 1.57 -3.82
CA GLU A 303 3.84 2.87 -3.17
C GLU A 303 5.31 3.32 -3.12
N LEU A 304 6.26 2.38 -2.97
CA LEU A 304 7.69 2.69 -2.95
C LEU A 304 8.25 2.95 -4.36
N VAL A 305 7.65 2.35 -5.40
CA VAL A 305 8.03 2.62 -6.80
C VAL A 305 7.88 4.10 -7.12
N TRP A 306 6.80 4.73 -6.65
CA TRP A 306 6.59 6.18 -6.83
C TRP A 306 7.66 7.02 -6.13
N GLU A 307 8.04 6.67 -4.90
CA GLU A 307 9.14 7.33 -4.21
C GLU A 307 10.47 7.20 -4.96
N ILE A 308 10.75 6.03 -5.55
CA ILE A 308 11.96 5.80 -6.35
C ILE A 308 11.93 6.64 -7.63
N ILE A 309 10.77 6.80 -8.28
CA ILE A 309 10.60 7.68 -9.45
C ILE A 309 10.93 9.13 -9.11
N GLU A 310 10.54 9.60 -7.93
CA GLU A 310 10.82 10.98 -7.48
C GLU A 310 12.29 11.19 -7.11
N ILE A 311 12.92 10.21 -6.45
CA ILE A 311 14.29 10.34 -5.95
C ILE A 311 15.33 10.04 -7.03
N GLN A 312 15.04 9.12 -7.96
CA GLN A 312 15.92 8.72 -9.07
C GLN A 312 17.34 8.38 -8.61
N PRO A 313 17.54 7.33 -7.78
CA PRO A 313 18.87 6.88 -7.40
C PRO A 313 19.65 6.42 -8.64
N ASP A 314 20.91 6.85 -8.76
CA ASP A 314 21.81 6.32 -9.79
C ASP A 314 22.28 4.88 -9.44
N PRO A 315 22.91 4.12 -10.35
CA PRO A 315 23.26 2.72 -10.11
C PRO A 315 24.14 2.48 -8.87
N VAL A 316 25.01 3.43 -8.52
CA VAL A 316 25.87 3.32 -7.32
C VAL A 316 25.05 3.59 -6.07
N GLU A 317 24.20 4.63 -6.08
CA GLU A 317 23.29 4.94 -4.96
C GLU A 317 22.28 3.81 -4.71
N LEU A 318 21.75 3.19 -5.78
CA LEU A 318 20.83 2.07 -5.68
C LEU A 318 21.53 0.82 -5.15
N THR A 319 22.75 0.53 -5.62
CA THR A 319 23.58 -0.55 -5.09
C THR A 319 23.84 -0.37 -3.60
N TYR A 320 24.12 0.86 -3.14
CA TYR A 320 24.26 1.13 -1.72
C TYR A 320 22.98 0.79 -0.95
N LEU A 321 21.80 1.23 -1.43
CA LEU A 321 20.52 0.88 -0.81
C LEU A 321 20.27 -0.64 -0.76
N LEU A 322 20.60 -1.35 -1.85
CA LEU A 322 20.50 -2.81 -1.92
C LEU A 322 21.38 -3.47 -0.85
N CYS A 323 22.62 -3.02 -0.69
CA CYS A 323 23.54 -3.53 0.34
C CYS A 323 23.05 -3.19 1.75
N SER A 324 22.70 -1.93 2.01
CA SER A 324 22.25 -1.47 3.32
C SER A 324 21.01 -2.23 3.80
N LEU A 325 20.05 -2.48 2.90
CA LEU A 325 18.84 -3.24 3.24
C LEU A 325 19.13 -4.74 3.40
N SER A 326 19.82 -5.35 2.43
CA SER A 326 20.08 -6.79 2.45
C SER A 326 20.92 -7.21 3.66
N PHE A 327 21.98 -6.46 3.95
CA PHE A 327 22.91 -6.79 5.04
C PHE A 327 22.39 -6.30 6.39
N GLY A 328 21.76 -5.12 6.44
CA GLY A 328 21.23 -4.56 7.68
C GLY A 328 20.02 -5.31 8.23
N LEU A 329 19.21 -5.93 7.36
CA LEU A 329 18.03 -6.70 7.75
C LEU A 329 18.31 -8.21 7.91
N ALA A 330 19.57 -8.64 7.73
CA ALA A 330 19.92 -10.04 7.91
C ALA A 330 19.76 -10.50 9.38
N GLY A 331 19.88 -9.58 10.33
CA GLY A 331 19.49 -9.76 11.74
C GLY A 331 20.28 -10.85 12.48
N SER A 332 19.63 -11.48 13.48
CA SER A 332 20.18 -12.56 14.33
C SER A 332 20.33 -13.92 13.65
N ARG A 333 20.13 -14.00 12.33
CA ARG A 333 20.17 -15.25 11.56
C ARG A 333 21.57 -15.70 11.23
N LEU A 334 22.47 -14.74 11.15
CA LEU A 334 23.84 -14.95 10.75
C LEU A 334 24.67 -15.30 11.97
N CYS A 335 25.71 -16.11 11.78
CA CYS A 335 26.69 -16.36 12.82
C CYS A 335 27.39 -15.04 13.21
N GLU A 336 27.90 -14.96 14.45
CA GLU A 336 28.56 -13.76 14.98
C GLU A 336 29.70 -13.28 14.07
N GLN A 337 30.45 -14.22 13.48
CA GLN A 337 31.51 -13.92 12.53
C GLN A 337 31.01 -13.14 11.30
N LEU A 338 29.89 -13.59 10.71
CA LEU A 338 29.33 -12.94 9.53
C LEU A 338 28.63 -11.62 9.88
N GLN A 339 28.05 -11.49 11.07
CA GLN A 339 27.51 -10.21 11.55
C GLN A 339 28.61 -9.15 11.68
N SER A 340 29.70 -9.48 12.36
CA SER A 340 30.86 -8.58 12.50
C SER A 340 31.41 -8.18 11.14
N PHE A 341 31.55 -9.13 10.23
CA PHE A 341 31.97 -8.86 8.86
C PHE A 341 31.01 -7.89 8.14
N LEU A 342 29.70 -8.10 8.24
CA LEU A 342 28.73 -7.24 7.56
C LEU A 342 28.69 -5.82 8.14
N GLU A 343 28.89 -5.65 9.45
CA GLU A 343 28.99 -4.32 10.06
C GLU A 343 30.20 -3.56 9.50
N GLU A 344 31.38 -4.18 9.50
CA GLU A 344 32.60 -3.61 8.91
C GLU A 344 32.43 -3.33 7.41
N PHE A 345 31.82 -4.27 6.69
CA PHE A 345 31.60 -4.12 5.26
C PHE A 345 30.61 -3.01 4.94
N GLN A 346 29.54 -2.84 5.73
CA GLN A 346 28.60 -1.73 5.57
C GLN A 346 29.24 -0.37 5.83
N GLU A 347 30.16 -0.28 6.79
CA GLU A 347 30.96 0.93 7.02
C GLU A 347 31.86 1.23 5.83
N ALA A 348 32.55 0.21 5.29
CA ALA A 348 33.36 0.35 4.08
C ALA A 348 32.52 0.83 2.88
N LEU A 349 31.33 0.27 2.66
CA LEU A 349 30.42 0.70 1.59
C LEU A 349 29.89 2.13 1.79
N ALA A 350 29.70 2.57 3.04
CA ALA A 350 29.32 3.96 3.33
C ALA A 350 30.46 4.93 3.00
N ASN A 351 31.71 4.56 3.31
CA ASN A 351 32.90 5.32 2.95
C ASN A 351 33.11 5.36 1.42
N ASP A 352 32.83 4.26 0.72
CA ASP A 352 32.83 4.23 -0.75
C ASP A 352 31.79 5.20 -1.34
N LEU A 353 30.57 5.22 -0.80
CA LEU A 353 29.52 6.15 -1.24
C LEU A 353 29.94 7.61 -1.00
N HIS A 354 30.54 7.89 0.15
CA HIS A 354 31.11 9.21 0.46
C HIS A 354 32.14 9.63 -0.60
N ASN A 355 33.12 8.76 -0.87
CA ASN A 355 34.16 9.01 -1.87
C ASN A 355 33.57 9.20 -3.28
N TYR A 356 32.55 8.42 -3.64
CA TYR A 356 31.82 8.57 -4.89
C TYR A 356 31.18 9.96 -5.05
N PHE A 357 30.55 10.48 -3.99
CA PHE A 357 29.99 11.83 -4.02
C PHE A 357 31.06 12.92 -4.13
N ILE A 358 32.18 12.77 -3.43
CA ILE A 358 33.33 13.66 -3.54
C ILE A 358 33.86 13.66 -4.98
N LYS A 359 34.07 12.49 -5.60
CA LYS A 359 34.52 12.37 -6.99
C LYS A 359 33.56 13.06 -7.98
N LYS A 360 32.24 13.01 -7.73
CA LYS A 360 31.22 13.73 -8.52
C LYS A 360 31.13 15.23 -8.20
N ASN A 361 32.07 15.77 -7.44
CA ASN A 361 32.13 17.17 -7.00
C ASN A 361 30.87 17.63 -6.25
N LYS A 362 30.17 16.69 -5.60
CA LYS A 362 29.07 16.97 -4.68
C LYS A 362 29.67 17.09 -3.29
N THR A 363 29.96 18.29 -2.80
CA THR A 363 30.53 18.48 -1.44
C THR A 363 29.46 18.53 -0.36
N LEU A 364 28.21 18.87 -0.71
CA LEU A 364 27.07 18.98 0.20
C LEU A 364 25.96 17.96 -0.15
N TYR A 365 26.29 16.67 -0.07
CA TYR A 365 25.39 15.56 -0.43
C TYR A 365 24.52 15.06 0.74
N SER A 366 24.53 15.72 1.91
CA SER A 366 23.72 15.33 3.07
C SER A 366 22.22 15.29 2.76
N HIS A 367 21.73 16.24 1.96
CA HIS A 367 20.35 16.21 1.45
C HIS A 367 20.09 14.98 0.56
N ARG A 368 21.06 14.59 -0.28
CA ARG A 368 20.95 13.41 -1.13
C ARG A 368 20.88 12.12 -0.31
N ILE A 369 21.71 11.98 0.71
CA ILE A 369 21.63 10.85 1.66
C ILE A 369 20.25 10.80 2.30
N ARG A 370 19.73 11.93 2.81
CA ARG A 370 18.38 11.98 3.38
C ARG A 370 17.32 11.51 2.38
N GLN A 371 17.44 11.85 1.10
CA GLN A 371 16.53 11.33 0.07
C GLN A 371 16.64 9.81 -0.05
N LEU A 372 17.85 9.25 -0.16
CA LEU A 372 18.05 7.80 -0.23
C LEU A 372 17.48 7.09 1.01
N MET A 373 17.69 7.64 2.20
CA MET A 373 17.16 7.08 3.45
C MET A 373 15.62 7.07 3.49
N LYS A 374 14.92 7.98 2.78
CA LYS A 374 13.46 7.86 2.64
C LYS A 374 13.03 6.57 1.96
N ILE A 375 13.77 6.11 0.94
CA ILE A 375 13.50 4.82 0.28
C ILE A 375 13.74 3.69 1.27
N TYR A 376 14.88 3.74 1.97
CA TYR A 376 15.24 2.75 2.99
C TYR A 376 14.15 2.62 4.07
N ASP A 377 13.81 3.72 4.74
CA ASP A 377 12.84 3.73 5.84
C ASP A 377 11.46 3.24 5.39
N LYS A 378 11.03 3.67 4.21
CA LYS A 378 9.74 3.26 3.64
C LYS A 378 9.74 1.78 3.25
N PHE A 379 10.84 1.26 2.69
CA PHE A 379 10.99 -0.18 2.43
C PHE A 379 10.87 -0.99 3.72
N VAL A 380 11.63 -0.63 4.75
CA VAL A 380 11.63 -1.34 6.04
C VAL A 380 10.22 -1.33 6.65
N LYS A 381 9.56 -0.17 6.65
CA LYS A 381 8.17 -0.04 7.15
C LYS A 381 7.21 -0.98 6.43
N LEU A 382 7.20 -0.96 5.10
CA LEU A 382 6.28 -1.80 4.31
C LEU A 382 6.61 -3.29 4.46
N ARG A 383 7.89 -3.63 4.54
CA ARG A 383 8.35 -5.01 4.76
C ARG A 383 7.86 -5.55 6.10
N ASN A 384 7.98 -4.75 7.16
CA ASN A 384 7.55 -5.16 8.50
C ASN A 384 6.03 -5.38 8.55
N LEU A 385 5.25 -4.49 7.93
CA LEU A 385 3.79 -4.68 7.79
C LEU A 385 3.46 -6.00 7.06
N ARG A 386 4.20 -6.32 6.00
CA ARG A 386 4.04 -7.59 5.29
C ARG A 386 4.46 -8.80 6.13
N SER A 387 5.53 -8.68 6.92
CA SER A 387 5.98 -9.72 7.85
C SER A 387 4.91 -10.06 8.89
N GLU A 388 4.25 -9.04 9.45
CA GLU A 388 3.12 -9.23 10.36
C GLU A 388 1.98 -10.01 9.70
N LYS A 389 1.62 -9.68 8.45
CA LYS A 389 0.61 -10.43 7.69
C LYS A 389 1.02 -11.89 7.48
N TYR A 390 2.28 -12.15 7.14
CA TYR A 390 2.79 -13.51 7.00
C TYR A 390 2.75 -14.29 8.32
N SER A 391 3.06 -13.64 9.44
CA SER A 391 2.92 -14.23 10.77
C SER A 391 1.47 -14.63 11.05
N VAL A 392 0.50 -13.74 10.79
CA VAL A 392 -0.94 -14.03 10.94
C VAL A 392 -1.36 -15.20 10.03
N CYS A 393 -0.95 -15.19 8.75
CA CYS A 393 -1.23 -16.29 7.82
C CYS A 393 -0.66 -17.64 8.29
N SER A 394 0.53 -17.61 8.91
CA SER A 394 1.16 -18.80 9.48
C SER A 394 0.33 -19.36 10.65
N ILE A 395 -0.08 -18.50 11.59
CA ILE A 395 -0.92 -18.87 12.74
C ILE A 395 -2.26 -19.45 12.28
N LEU A 396 -2.84 -18.88 11.22
CA LEU A 396 -4.11 -19.33 10.65
C LEU A 396 -3.98 -20.56 9.74
N GLY A 397 -2.78 -21.10 9.56
CA GLY A 397 -2.55 -22.29 8.74
C GLY A 397 -2.85 -22.08 7.24
N VAL A 398 -2.63 -20.87 6.74
CA VAL A 398 -2.86 -20.52 5.32
C VAL A 398 -1.88 -21.24 4.40
N TYR A 399 -0.65 -21.48 4.86
CA TYR A 399 0.42 -22.09 4.06
C TYR A 399 0.37 -23.62 4.10
N LYS A 400 0.49 -24.24 2.92
CA LYS A 400 0.56 -25.69 2.68
C LYS A 400 1.65 -25.98 1.65
N LEU A 401 2.89 -25.76 2.04
CA LEU A 401 4.05 -25.90 1.16
C LEU A 401 5.22 -26.52 1.92
N ASN A 402 5.80 -27.58 1.35
CA ASN A 402 7.10 -28.09 1.79
C ASN A 402 8.10 -27.84 0.66
N ILE A 403 9.25 -27.29 1.01
CA ILE A 403 10.34 -27.02 0.06
C ILE A 403 11.57 -27.76 0.57
N SER A 404 12.35 -28.39 -0.31
CA SER A 404 13.71 -28.76 0.06
C SER A 404 14.50 -27.49 0.42
N ASN A 405 15.57 -27.61 1.21
CA ASN A 405 16.40 -26.45 1.55
C ASN A 405 15.60 -25.21 2.04
N PRO A 406 14.71 -25.34 3.06
CA PRO A 406 13.82 -24.28 3.49
C PRO A 406 14.54 -23.03 4.02
N GLU A 407 15.83 -23.13 4.35
CA GLU A 407 16.69 -22.03 4.78
C GLU A 407 16.70 -20.83 3.82
N TYR A 408 16.59 -21.05 2.50
CA TYR A 408 16.52 -19.97 1.50
C TYR A 408 15.23 -19.14 1.58
N PHE A 409 14.17 -19.65 2.21
CA PHE A 409 12.84 -19.05 2.20
C PHE A 409 12.36 -18.57 3.56
N ARG A 410 13.21 -18.65 4.60
CA ARG A 410 12.84 -18.13 5.92
C ARG A 410 12.67 -16.62 5.83
N VAL A 411 11.51 -16.07 6.17
CA VAL A 411 11.29 -14.60 6.27
C VAL A 411 11.80 -14.09 7.61
N ALA A 412 12.69 -13.08 7.62
CA ALA A 412 13.25 -12.53 8.86
C ALA A 412 12.13 -11.85 9.64
N ALA A 413 11.77 -12.46 10.77
CA ALA A 413 10.79 -11.94 11.70
C ALA A 413 11.21 -10.57 12.24
#